data_AF-A0A7C1SJG6-F1
#
_entry.id   AF-A0A7C1SJG6-F1
#
_cell.length_a   1.000
_cell.length_b   1.000
_cell.length_c   1.000
_cell.angle_alpha   90.00
_cell.angle_beta   90.00
_cell.angle_gamma   90.00
#
_symmetry.space_group_name_H-M   'P 1'
#
loop_
_entity.id
_entity.type
_entity.pdbx_description
1 polymer ?
#
loop_
_entity_poly.entity_id
_entity_poly.type
_entity_poly.pdbx_seq_one_letter_code
_entity_poly.pdbx_strand_id
1 'polypeptide(L)'
;MSFDLFNSKGVKLEVILITVIVTFTLTTLGSYFSYRWNINAQKEISDYQQQQIIFSKLMGKKILIKQLYVSRFEALVYSDYHEAKWKIEGNKKESINFQEAKRWMHKSEDFVIEITKANQDLFELLGLVMTLFPSTPELERLINQIYNYKVPKINADPFKMDMNELEKWKINSIRGLQLLVENEYDKPIHELLNYLSKQLEKETLLMRK
;
A
#
# COMPACT_ATOMS: atom_id res chain seq x y z
N MET A 1 33.56 -30.00 81.94
CA MET A 1 33.18 -28.74 81.24
C MET A 1 33.92 -28.73 79.91
N SER A 2 33.35 -29.36 78.90
CA SER A 2 33.87 -29.37 77.52
C SER A 2 32.64 -29.37 76.64
N PHE A 3 32.29 -28.20 76.11
CA PHE A 3 31.21 -28.03 75.16
C PHE A 3 31.83 -27.64 73.83
N ASP A 4 31.80 -28.62 72.93
CA ASP A 4 31.75 -28.55 71.47
C ASP A 4 32.10 -27.21 70.81
N LEU A 5 33.37 -27.10 70.44
CA LEU A 5 33.91 -26.01 69.62
C LEU A 5 34.45 -26.51 68.28
N PHE A 6 33.87 -27.57 67.72
CA PHE A 6 34.27 -28.11 66.40
C PHE A 6 33.08 -28.69 65.62
N ASN A 7 32.21 -27.83 65.06
CA ASN A 7 31.43 -28.22 63.85
C ASN A 7 30.91 -27.06 62.97
N SER A 8 31.31 -25.78 63.18
CA SER A 8 30.67 -24.64 62.50
C SER A 8 31.36 -24.12 61.23
N LYS A 9 32.51 -24.67 60.84
CA LYS A 9 33.27 -24.23 59.64
C LYS A 9 32.84 -24.93 58.34
N GLY A 10 32.45 -26.21 58.40
CA GLY A 10 32.01 -26.97 57.22
C GLY A 10 30.65 -26.49 56.68
N VAL A 11 29.68 -26.28 57.58
CA VAL A 11 28.33 -25.81 57.23
C VAL A 11 28.34 -24.43 56.57
N LYS A 12 29.25 -23.52 56.99
CA LYS A 12 29.37 -22.19 56.38
C LYS A 12 29.92 -22.24 54.95
N LEU A 13 30.84 -23.15 54.67
CA LEU A 13 31.46 -23.26 53.34
C LEU A 13 30.48 -23.86 52.32
N GLU A 14 29.73 -24.89 52.71
CA GLU A 14 28.68 -25.50 51.88
C GLU A 14 27.56 -24.51 51.55
N VAL A 15 27.10 -23.74 52.53
CA VAL A 15 26.06 -22.72 52.32
C VAL A 15 26.56 -21.62 51.37
N ILE A 16 27.82 -21.19 51.48
CA ILE A 16 28.42 -20.22 50.56
C ILE A 16 28.49 -20.79 49.13
N LEU A 17 28.95 -22.04 48.97
CA LEU A 17 29.05 -22.71 47.67
C LEU A 17 27.67 -22.88 47.01
N ILE A 18 26.67 -23.34 47.76
CA ILE A 18 25.28 -23.47 47.27
C ILE A 18 24.75 -22.10 46.84
N THR A 19 24.97 -21.06 47.65
CA THR A 19 24.52 -19.69 47.34
C THR A 19 25.18 -19.16 46.05
N VAL A 20 26.47 -19.39 45.86
CA VAL A 20 27.20 -18.98 44.64
C VAL A 20 26.67 -19.73 43.42
N ILE A 21 26.48 -21.04 43.50
CA ILE A 21 25.96 -21.86 42.39
C ILE A 21 24.52 -21.45 42.05
N VAL A 22 23.66 -21.27 43.05
CA VAL A 22 22.27 -20.81 42.84
C VAL A 22 22.25 -19.41 42.24
N THR A 23 23.07 -18.48 42.74
CA THR A 23 23.15 -17.11 42.20
C THR A 23 23.67 -17.12 40.77
N PHE A 24 24.69 -17.92 40.46
CA PHE A 24 25.22 -18.04 39.10
C PHE A 24 24.18 -18.63 38.14
N THR A 25 23.45 -19.66 38.58
CA THR A 25 22.41 -20.32 37.79
C THR A 25 21.21 -19.40 37.55
N LEU A 26 20.75 -18.68 38.59
CA LEU A 26 19.66 -17.70 38.47
C LEU A 26 20.05 -16.52 37.59
N THR A 27 21.27 -15.99 37.72
CA THR A 27 21.74 -14.88 36.90
C THR A 27 21.85 -15.30 35.43
N THR A 28 22.43 -16.47 35.15
CA THR A 28 22.59 -16.97 33.76
C THR A 28 21.26 -17.30 33.11
N LEU A 29 20.34 -17.98 33.81
CA LEU A 29 18.98 -18.24 33.32
C LEU A 29 18.21 -16.94 33.13
N GLY A 30 18.25 -16.04 34.12
CA GLY A 30 17.63 -14.73 34.07
C GLY A 30 18.11 -13.89 32.89
N SER A 31 19.42 -13.86 32.63
CA SER A 31 20.00 -13.19 31.46
C SER A 31 19.55 -13.84 30.14
N TYR A 32 19.49 -15.17 30.06
CA TYR A 32 19.03 -15.86 28.85
C TYR A 32 17.55 -15.57 28.54
N PHE A 33 16.69 -15.66 29.55
CA PHE A 33 15.27 -15.32 29.42
C PHE A 33 15.07 -13.86 29.07
N SER A 34 15.82 -12.95 29.72
CA SER A 34 15.75 -11.51 29.43
C SER A 34 16.20 -11.19 28.01
N TYR A 35 17.27 -11.84 27.53
CA TYR A 35 17.77 -11.69 26.15
C TYR A 35 16.74 -12.16 25.12
N ARG A 36 16.17 -13.36 25.31
CA ARG A 36 15.11 -13.92 24.46
C ARG A 36 13.88 -13.01 24.43
N TRP A 37 13.44 -12.51 25.59
CA TRP A 37 12.30 -11.60 25.68
C TRP A 37 12.58 -10.29 24.94
N ASN A 38 13.75 -9.69 25.17
CA ASN A 38 14.11 -8.40 24.56
C ASN A 38 14.20 -8.52 23.03
N ILE A 39 14.75 -9.60 22.49
CA ILE A 39 14.77 -9.85 21.04
C ILE A 39 13.35 -9.97 20.47
N ASN A 40 12.49 -10.74 21.13
CA ASN A 40 11.12 -10.94 20.65
C ASN A 40 10.34 -9.61 20.67
N ALA A 41 10.47 -8.83 21.74
CA ALA A 41 9.84 -7.51 21.86
C ALA A 41 10.39 -6.52 20.81
N GLN A 42 11.71 -6.51 20.57
CA GLN A 42 12.29 -5.66 19.52
C GLN A 42 11.82 -6.06 18.13
N LYS A 43 11.68 -7.36 17.86
CA LYS A 43 11.15 -7.85 16.59
C LYS A 43 9.70 -7.40 16.40
N GLU A 44 8.85 -7.55 17.41
CA GLU A 44 7.45 -7.14 17.35
C GLU A 44 7.30 -5.63 17.10
N ILE A 45 8.09 -4.81 17.80
CA ILE A 45 8.11 -3.36 17.57
C ILE A 45 8.58 -3.03 16.15
N SER A 46 9.62 -3.70 15.66
CA SER A 46 10.15 -3.50 14.30
C SER A 46 9.12 -3.89 13.24
N ASP A 47 8.47 -5.04 13.38
CA ASP A 47 7.46 -5.54 12.45
C ASP A 47 6.29 -4.55 12.39
N TYR A 48 5.80 -4.08 13.55
CA TYR A 48 4.75 -3.07 13.63
C TYR A 48 5.14 -1.74 12.96
N GLN A 49 6.36 -1.24 13.19
CA GLN A 49 6.86 -0.03 12.53
C GLN A 49 6.91 -0.20 11.01
N GLN A 50 7.34 -1.36 10.52
CA GLN A 50 7.35 -1.66 9.09
C GLN A 50 5.94 -1.69 8.51
N GLN A 51 4.99 -2.34 9.18
CA GLN A 51 3.59 -2.34 8.77
C GLN A 51 3.02 -0.92 8.68
N GLN A 52 3.29 -0.04 9.65
CA GLN A 52 2.88 1.36 9.61
C GLN A 52 3.47 2.13 8.42
N ILE A 53 4.76 1.92 8.13
CA ILE A 53 5.44 2.56 7.00
C ILE A 53 4.80 2.10 5.68
N ILE A 54 4.55 0.81 5.52
CA ILE A 54 3.91 0.27 4.30
C ILE A 54 2.48 0.78 4.16
N PHE A 55 1.70 0.80 5.25
CA PHE A 55 0.37 1.38 5.28
C PHE A 55 0.36 2.85 4.82
N SER A 56 1.28 3.67 5.35
CA SER A 56 1.44 5.07 4.96
C SER A 56 1.81 5.24 3.48
N LYS A 57 2.77 4.44 2.99
CA LYS A 57 3.14 4.44 1.56
C LYS A 57 1.97 4.07 0.67
N LEU A 58 1.17 3.08 1.06
CA LEU A 58 0.00 2.64 0.30
C LEU A 58 -1.09 3.73 0.25
N MET A 59 -1.31 4.46 1.35
CA MET A 59 -2.21 5.63 1.37
C MET A 59 -1.79 6.70 0.37
N GLY A 60 -0.50 7.04 0.34
CA GLY A 60 0.02 8.01 -0.64
C GLY A 60 -0.12 7.50 -2.08
N LYS A 61 0.18 6.21 -2.31
CA LYS A 61 0.11 5.59 -3.64
C LYS A 61 -1.31 5.56 -4.20
N LYS A 62 -2.33 5.34 -3.35
CA LYS A 62 -3.76 5.41 -3.73
C LYS A 62 -4.10 6.71 -4.47
N ILE A 63 -3.74 7.85 -3.88
CA ILE A 63 -4.07 9.18 -4.41
C ILE A 63 -3.37 9.39 -5.75
N LEU A 64 -2.08 9.07 -5.82
CA LEU A 64 -1.28 9.18 -7.04
C LEU A 64 -1.88 8.36 -8.19
N ILE A 65 -2.21 7.10 -7.94
CA ILE A 65 -2.77 6.20 -8.94
C ILE A 65 -4.09 6.74 -9.49
N LYS A 66 -5.01 7.15 -8.61
CA LYS A 66 -6.28 7.74 -9.01
C LYS A 66 -6.07 8.93 -9.94
N GLN A 67 -5.18 9.86 -9.55
CA GLN A 67 -4.93 11.08 -10.33
C GLN A 67 -4.29 10.77 -11.69
N LEU A 68 -3.34 9.84 -11.76
CA LEU A 68 -2.68 9.45 -13.00
C LEU A 68 -3.67 8.83 -13.99
N TYR A 69 -4.50 7.87 -13.53
CA TYR A 69 -5.50 7.24 -14.40
C TYR A 69 -6.55 8.25 -14.88
N VAL A 70 -7.10 9.09 -13.99
CA VAL A 70 -8.03 10.16 -14.39
C VAL A 70 -7.39 11.06 -15.44
N SER A 71 -6.16 11.54 -15.20
CA SER A 71 -5.48 12.47 -16.10
C SER A 71 -5.20 11.85 -17.47
N ARG A 72 -4.81 10.58 -17.53
CA ARG A 72 -4.63 9.85 -18.79
C ARG A 72 -5.92 9.75 -19.58
N PHE A 73 -6.99 9.28 -18.95
CA PHE A 73 -8.24 9.06 -19.66
C PHE A 73 -8.92 10.37 -20.08
N GLU A 74 -8.83 11.41 -19.27
CA GLU A 74 -9.27 12.75 -19.68
C GLU A 74 -8.47 13.24 -20.89
N ALA A 75 -7.14 13.05 -20.90
CA ALA A 75 -6.31 13.41 -22.03
C ALA A 75 -6.71 12.67 -23.32
N LEU A 76 -7.06 11.37 -23.24
CA LEU A 76 -7.60 10.63 -24.39
C LEU A 76 -8.92 11.23 -24.88
N VAL A 77 -9.87 11.51 -23.99
CA VAL A 77 -11.16 12.10 -24.37
C VAL A 77 -10.98 13.49 -25.01
N TYR A 78 -10.08 14.32 -24.48
CA TYR A 78 -9.79 15.62 -25.08
C TYR A 78 -9.13 15.47 -26.45
N SER A 79 -8.23 14.50 -26.62
CA SER A 79 -7.61 14.21 -27.91
C SER A 79 -8.66 13.85 -28.95
N ASP A 80 -9.51 12.88 -28.64
CA ASP A 80 -10.59 12.40 -29.50
C ASP A 80 -11.62 13.52 -29.81
N TYR A 81 -11.96 14.34 -28.82
CA TYR A 81 -12.85 15.49 -28.97
C TYR A 81 -12.30 16.50 -29.97
N HIS A 82 -11.03 16.89 -29.81
CA HIS A 82 -10.40 17.85 -30.71
C HIS A 82 -10.18 17.27 -32.10
N GLU A 83 -9.88 15.98 -32.22
CA GLU A 83 -9.78 15.30 -33.52
C GLU A 83 -11.14 15.27 -34.24
N ALA A 84 -12.22 14.93 -33.53
CA ALA A 84 -13.57 14.94 -34.11
C ALA A 84 -13.98 16.35 -34.56
N LYS A 85 -13.71 17.37 -33.73
CA LYS A 85 -13.97 18.77 -34.09
C LYS A 85 -13.18 19.22 -35.32
N TRP A 86 -11.90 18.84 -35.40
CA TRP A 86 -11.06 19.08 -36.57
C TRP A 86 -11.63 18.45 -37.85
N LYS A 87 -12.18 17.23 -37.75
CA LYS A 87 -12.85 16.54 -38.87
C LYS A 87 -14.10 17.27 -39.33
N ILE A 88 -14.90 17.80 -38.40
CA ILE A 88 -16.09 18.60 -38.71
C ILE A 88 -15.72 19.93 -39.38
N GLU A 89 -14.64 20.58 -38.94
CA GLU A 89 -14.17 21.89 -39.45
C GLU A 89 -13.42 21.81 -40.80
N GLY A 90 -13.34 20.64 -41.43
CA GLY A 90 -12.77 20.47 -42.77
C GLY A 90 -11.29 20.09 -42.80
N ASN A 91 -10.75 19.46 -41.74
CA ASN A 91 -9.48 18.72 -41.77
C ASN A 91 -8.21 19.52 -42.13
N LYS A 92 -8.14 20.82 -41.81
CA LYS A 92 -6.94 21.63 -42.07
C LYS A 92 -5.80 21.26 -41.12
N LYS A 93 -4.65 20.82 -41.63
CA LYS A 93 -3.47 20.39 -40.84
C LYS A 93 -2.91 21.45 -39.88
N GLU A 94 -3.15 22.73 -40.17
CA GLU A 94 -2.68 23.86 -39.35
C GLU A 94 -3.74 24.38 -38.38
N SER A 95 -4.89 23.71 -38.26
CA SER A 95 -5.93 24.13 -37.32
C SER A 95 -5.49 23.95 -35.86
N ILE A 96 -5.99 24.84 -35.00
CA ILE A 96 -5.82 24.75 -33.55
C ILE A 96 -6.30 23.38 -33.00
N ASN A 97 -7.40 22.85 -33.53
CA ASN A 97 -7.96 21.58 -33.07
C ASN A 97 -7.07 20.38 -33.41
N PHE A 98 -6.41 20.38 -34.57
CA PHE A 98 -5.43 19.35 -34.89
C PHE A 98 -4.21 19.38 -33.97
N GLN A 99 -3.72 20.58 -33.64
CA GLN A 99 -2.59 20.75 -32.73
C GLN A 99 -2.96 20.33 -31.28
N GLU A 100 -4.13 20.74 -30.81
CA GLU A 100 -4.63 20.35 -29.48
C GLU A 100 -4.87 18.84 -29.40
N ALA A 101 -5.46 18.20 -30.43
CA ALA A 101 -5.64 16.75 -30.47
C ALA A 101 -4.31 16.00 -30.27
N LYS A 102 -3.25 16.41 -30.99
CA LYS A 102 -1.89 15.85 -30.84
C LYS A 102 -1.30 16.11 -29.46
N ARG A 103 -1.43 17.34 -28.95
CA ARG A 103 -0.93 17.72 -27.62
C ARG A 103 -1.54 16.85 -26.53
N TRP A 104 -2.85 16.62 -26.58
CA TRP A 104 -3.55 15.77 -25.63
C TRP A 104 -3.20 14.29 -25.81
N MET A 105 -2.98 13.82 -27.03
CA MET A 105 -2.49 12.46 -27.31
C MET A 105 -1.13 12.23 -26.65
N HIS A 106 -0.16 13.11 -26.90
CA HIS A 106 1.18 13.00 -26.30
C HIS A 106 1.14 13.07 -24.78
N LYS A 107 0.31 13.97 -24.21
CA LYS A 107 0.11 14.02 -22.77
C LYS A 107 -0.44 12.70 -22.21
N SER A 108 -1.36 12.05 -22.92
CA SER A 108 -1.86 10.70 -22.54
C SER A 108 -0.74 9.65 -22.61
N GLU A 109 0.11 9.69 -23.64
CA GLU A 109 1.26 8.78 -23.79
C GLU A 109 2.26 8.94 -22.65
N ASP A 110 2.58 10.18 -22.25
CA ASP A 110 3.46 10.46 -21.12
C ASP A 110 2.94 9.82 -19.81
N PHE A 111 1.63 9.89 -19.57
CA PHE A 111 1.01 9.25 -18.41
C PHE A 111 1.08 7.73 -18.43
N VAL A 112 1.24 7.07 -19.59
CA VAL A 112 1.43 5.60 -19.63
C VAL A 112 2.67 5.19 -18.86
N ILE A 113 3.76 5.93 -19.03
CA ILE A 113 5.04 5.65 -18.37
C ILE A 113 4.89 5.87 -16.86
N GLU A 114 4.26 6.97 -16.45
CA GLU A 114 4.03 7.27 -15.03
C GLU A 114 3.12 6.24 -14.36
N ILE A 115 2.03 5.84 -15.02
CA ILE A 115 1.12 4.78 -14.54
C ILE A 115 1.86 3.46 -14.40
N THR A 116 2.71 3.11 -15.37
CA THR A 116 3.47 1.85 -15.32
C THR A 116 4.38 1.81 -14.10
N LYS A 117 5.12 2.90 -13.85
CA LYS A 117 5.96 3.04 -12.64
C LYS A 117 5.12 2.99 -11.37
N ALA A 118 4.00 3.71 -11.33
CA ALA A 118 3.11 3.72 -10.18
C ALA A 118 2.50 2.34 -9.88
N ASN A 119 2.15 1.57 -10.91
CA ASN A 119 1.65 0.20 -10.78
C ASN A 119 2.74 -0.75 -10.28
N GLN A 120 3.97 -0.63 -10.79
CA GLN A 120 5.09 -1.42 -10.29
C GLN A 120 5.28 -1.19 -8.78
N ASP A 121 5.40 0.08 -8.36
CA ASP A 121 5.52 0.43 -6.95
C ASP A 121 4.34 -0.10 -6.12
N LEU A 122 3.11 -0.01 -6.65
CA LEU A 122 1.93 -0.54 -5.97
C LEU A 122 2.06 -2.04 -5.75
N PHE A 123 2.42 -2.80 -6.78
CA PHE A 123 2.55 -4.25 -6.66
C PHE A 123 3.68 -4.68 -5.73
N GLU A 124 4.79 -3.96 -5.71
CA GLU A 124 5.84 -4.15 -4.71
C GLU A 124 5.29 -3.90 -3.28
N LEU A 125 4.51 -2.84 -3.08
CA LEU A 125 3.85 -2.57 -1.79
C LEU A 125 2.85 -3.66 -1.42
N LEU A 126 2.06 -4.18 -2.37
CA LEU A 126 1.14 -5.29 -2.10
C LEU A 126 1.90 -6.56 -1.70
N GLY A 127 3.03 -6.85 -2.35
CA GLY A 127 3.91 -7.94 -1.94
C GLY A 127 4.41 -7.79 -0.51
N LEU A 128 4.83 -6.59 -0.11
CA LEU A 128 5.24 -6.30 1.26
C LEU A 128 4.07 -6.40 2.26
N VAL A 129 2.86 -6.03 1.85
CA VAL A 129 1.67 -6.24 2.68
C VAL A 129 1.46 -7.73 2.93
N MET A 130 1.57 -8.58 1.89
CA MET A 130 1.42 -10.04 2.06
C MET A 130 2.48 -10.66 2.97
N THR A 131 3.67 -10.07 3.08
CA THR A 131 4.74 -10.60 3.94
C THR A 131 4.67 -10.09 5.37
N LEU A 132 4.24 -8.85 5.58
CA LEU A 132 4.26 -8.19 6.90
C LEU A 132 2.96 -8.35 7.69
N PHE A 133 1.83 -8.55 7.01
CA PHE A 133 0.54 -8.75 7.66
C PHE A 133 0.19 -10.24 7.72
N PRO A 134 -0.54 -10.68 8.77
CA PRO A 134 -1.08 -12.02 8.85
C PRO A 134 -1.85 -12.42 7.58
N SER A 135 -1.43 -13.54 6.96
CA SER A 135 -2.15 -14.08 5.81
C SER A 135 -3.54 -14.54 6.24
N THR A 136 -4.55 -13.94 5.62
CA THR A 136 -5.95 -14.33 5.79
C THR A 136 -6.62 -14.40 4.43
N PRO A 137 -7.67 -15.22 4.26
CA PRO A 137 -8.41 -15.28 2.99
C PRO A 137 -8.96 -13.91 2.55
N GLU A 138 -9.32 -13.06 3.51
CA GLU A 138 -9.82 -11.71 3.22
C GLU A 138 -8.72 -10.79 2.68
N LEU A 139 -7.50 -10.86 3.24
CA LEU A 139 -6.36 -10.10 2.74
C LEU A 139 -6.02 -10.52 1.30
N GLU A 140 -5.96 -11.82 1.03
CA GLU A 140 -5.70 -12.36 -0.30
C GLU A 140 -6.78 -11.91 -1.29
N ARG A 141 -8.06 -11.95 -0.90
CA ARG A 141 -9.18 -11.47 -1.73
C ARG A 141 -9.02 -9.99 -2.11
N LEU A 142 -8.73 -9.13 -1.13
CA LEU A 142 -8.55 -7.69 -1.33
C LEU A 142 -7.36 -7.38 -2.26
N ILE A 143 -6.25 -8.08 -2.09
CA ILE A 143 -5.07 -7.93 -2.95
C ILE A 143 -5.35 -8.42 -4.38
N ASN A 144 -6.00 -9.58 -4.52
CA ASN A 144 -6.37 -10.12 -5.83
C ASN A 144 -7.33 -9.21 -6.61
N GLN A 145 -8.21 -8.48 -5.92
CA GLN A 145 -9.09 -7.50 -6.54
C GLN A 145 -8.30 -6.35 -7.18
N ILE A 146 -7.18 -5.92 -6.56
CA ILE A 146 -6.32 -4.86 -7.09
C ILE A 146 -5.48 -5.36 -8.27
N TYR A 147 -4.99 -6.61 -8.23
CA TYR A 147 -4.23 -7.20 -9.34
C TYR A 147 -5.07 -7.40 -10.61
N ASN A 148 -6.33 -7.80 -10.47
CA ASN A 148 -7.22 -8.11 -11.59
C ASN A 148 -8.01 -6.88 -12.09
N TYR A 149 -7.40 -5.69 -12.07
CA TYR A 149 -8.06 -4.47 -12.49
C TYR A 149 -8.47 -4.52 -13.97
N LYS A 150 -9.61 -3.92 -14.30
CA LYS A 150 -10.08 -3.85 -15.69
C LYS A 150 -9.44 -2.67 -16.41
N VAL A 151 -8.99 -2.91 -17.64
CA VAL A 151 -8.58 -1.82 -18.53
C VAL A 151 -9.83 -1.11 -19.05
N PRO A 152 -9.93 0.22 -18.91
CA PRO A 152 -11.10 0.96 -19.37
C PRO A 152 -11.20 0.90 -20.89
N LYS A 153 -12.40 0.60 -21.39
CA LYS A 153 -12.72 0.64 -22.82
C LYS A 153 -13.58 1.86 -23.10
N ILE A 154 -13.11 2.74 -23.99
CA ILE A 154 -13.93 3.82 -24.54
C ILE A 154 -14.77 3.19 -25.66
N ASN A 155 -16.08 3.06 -25.43
CA ASN A 155 -16.97 2.27 -26.29
C ASN A 155 -17.67 3.07 -27.40
N ALA A 156 -17.44 4.39 -27.50
CA ALA A 156 -18.16 5.24 -28.44
C ALA A 156 -17.20 5.94 -29.40
N ASP A 157 -17.48 5.81 -30.70
CA ASP A 157 -16.78 6.50 -31.79
C ASP A 157 -17.32 7.94 -31.92
N PRO A 158 -16.54 8.98 -31.56
CA PRO A 158 -16.99 10.36 -31.60
C PRO A 158 -17.04 10.95 -33.02
N PHE A 159 -16.53 10.24 -34.04
CA PHE A 159 -16.30 10.81 -35.38
C PHE A 159 -17.56 10.90 -36.26
N LYS A 160 -18.72 10.45 -35.77
CA LYS A 160 -20.01 10.51 -36.48
C LYS A 160 -21.01 11.49 -35.88
N MET A 161 -20.62 12.21 -34.84
CA MET A 161 -21.49 13.09 -34.06
C MET A 161 -21.50 14.52 -34.62
N ASP A 162 -22.60 15.23 -34.45
CA ASP A 162 -22.62 16.69 -34.66
C ASP A 162 -21.92 17.44 -33.50
N MET A 163 -21.75 18.76 -33.63
CA MET A 163 -21.01 19.56 -32.64
C MET A 163 -21.68 19.57 -31.24
N ASN A 164 -23.01 19.54 -31.17
CA ASN A 164 -23.74 19.53 -29.91
C ASN A 164 -23.69 18.15 -29.25
N GLU A 165 -23.80 17.09 -30.04
CA GLU A 165 -23.63 15.72 -29.61
C GLU A 165 -22.21 15.46 -29.11
N LEU A 166 -21.20 15.98 -29.80
CA LEU A 166 -19.78 15.85 -29.44
C LEU A 166 -19.46 16.50 -28.08
N GLU A 167 -20.03 17.67 -27.79
CA GLU A 167 -19.85 18.34 -26.50
C GLU A 167 -20.50 17.54 -25.36
N LYS A 168 -21.72 17.02 -25.57
CA LYS A 168 -22.39 16.13 -24.61
C LYS A 168 -21.62 14.84 -24.40
N TRP A 169 -21.09 14.26 -25.48
CA TRP A 169 -20.25 13.06 -25.42
C TRP A 169 -19.03 13.28 -24.55
N LYS A 170 -18.28 14.38 -24.76
CA LYS A 170 -17.09 14.71 -23.96
C LYS A 170 -17.40 14.72 -22.46
N ILE A 171 -18.45 15.45 -22.06
CA ILE A 171 -18.87 15.57 -20.65
C ILE A 171 -19.25 14.20 -20.08
N ASN A 172 -20.05 13.42 -20.81
CA ASN A 172 -20.50 12.10 -20.38
C ASN A 172 -19.34 11.11 -20.27
N SER A 173 -18.40 11.14 -21.22
CA SER A 173 -17.20 10.30 -21.26
C SER A 173 -16.29 10.61 -20.08
N ILE A 174 -15.98 11.88 -19.81
CA ILE A 174 -15.18 12.29 -18.64
C ILE A 174 -15.82 11.79 -17.34
N ARG A 175 -17.13 12.04 -17.16
CA ARG A 175 -17.84 11.59 -15.95
C ARG A 175 -17.84 10.07 -15.81
N GLY A 176 -18.08 9.34 -16.90
CA GLY A 176 -18.08 7.88 -16.91
C GLY A 176 -16.69 7.31 -16.57
N LEU A 177 -15.63 7.92 -17.10
CA LEU A 177 -14.24 7.54 -16.80
C LEU A 177 -13.86 7.82 -15.35
N GLN A 178 -14.24 8.97 -14.79
CA GLN A 178 -13.98 9.28 -13.39
C GLN A 178 -14.66 8.26 -12.46
N LEU A 179 -15.91 7.89 -12.73
CA LEU A 179 -16.63 6.85 -11.98
C LEU A 179 -15.97 5.47 -12.13
N LEU A 180 -15.53 5.13 -13.34
CA LEU A 180 -14.80 3.90 -13.57
C LEU A 180 -13.50 3.89 -12.76
N VAL A 181 -12.73 4.99 -12.81
CA VAL A 181 -11.45 5.05 -12.08
C VAL A 181 -11.66 4.95 -10.57
N GLU A 182 -12.72 5.58 -10.06
CA GLU A 182 -13.11 5.45 -8.67
C GLU A 182 -13.43 3.99 -8.29
N ASN A 183 -14.22 3.30 -9.11
CA ASN A 183 -14.66 1.93 -8.80
C ASN A 183 -13.57 0.88 -8.98
N GLU A 184 -12.73 1.01 -10.00
CA GLU A 184 -11.74 -0.01 -10.38
C GLU A 184 -10.37 0.23 -9.73
N TYR A 185 -10.01 1.47 -9.37
CA TYR A 185 -8.69 1.77 -8.80
C TYR A 185 -8.75 2.40 -7.40
N ASP A 186 -9.69 3.29 -7.11
CA ASP A 186 -9.74 4.00 -5.82
C ASP A 186 -10.34 3.14 -4.70
N LYS A 187 -11.52 2.57 -4.93
CA LYS A 187 -12.26 1.76 -3.95
C LYS A 187 -11.53 0.49 -3.52
N PRO A 188 -10.95 -0.33 -4.43
CA PRO A 188 -10.26 -1.56 -4.01
C PRO A 188 -9.06 -1.27 -3.10
N ILE A 189 -8.26 -0.25 -3.44
CA ILE A 189 -7.13 0.16 -2.59
C ILE A 189 -7.64 0.72 -1.25
N HIS A 190 -8.75 1.47 -1.26
CA HIS A 190 -9.35 1.98 -0.03
C HIS A 190 -9.87 0.88 0.89
N GLU A 191 -10.51 -0.16 0.35
CA GLU A 191 -10.98 -1.31 1.12
C GLU A 191 -9.81 -2.06 1.76
N LEU A 192 -8.72 -2.26 1.03
CA LEU A 192 -7.48 -2.81 1.58
C LEU A 192 -6.94 -1.93 2.72
N LEU A 193 -6.87 -0.62 2.54
CA LEU A 193 -6.42 0.30 3.60
C LEU A 193 -7.31 0.22 4.84
N ASN A 194 -8.63 0.16 4.68
CA ASN A 194 -9.56 0.02 5.80
C ASN A 194 -9.35 -1.30 6.56
N TYR A 195 -9.05 -2.37 5.84
CA TYR A 195 -8.70 -3.66 6.43
C TYR A 195 -7.40 -3.59 7.23
N LEU A 196 -6.33 -3.04 6.64
CA LEU A 196 -5.01 -2.92 7.28
C LEU A 196 -5.05 -2.01 8.51
N SER A 197 -5.81 -0.90 8.46
CA SER A 197 -5.99 0.00 9.61
C SER A 197 -6.56 -0.72 10.83
N LYS A 198 -7.56 -1.59 10.62
CA LYS A 198 -8.16 -2.38 11.72
C LYS A 198 -7.17 -3.38 12.31
N GLN A 199 -6.28 -3.95 11.49
CA GLN A 199 -5.23 -4.83 11.98
C GLN A 199 -4.21 -4.05 12.84
N LEU A 200 -3.76 -2.90 12.37
CA LEU A 200 -2.83 -2.04 13.10
C LEU A 200 -3.41 -1.57 14.45
N GLU A 201 -4.70 -1.22 14.50
CA GLU A 201 -5.39 -0.86 15.75
C GLU A 201 -5.42 -2.03 16.74
N LYS A 202 -5.70 -3.25 16.25
CA LYS A 202 -5.71 -4.46 17.07
C LYS A 202 -4.33 -4.74 17.67
N GLU A 203 -3.27 -4.63 16.88
CA GLU A 203 -1.89 -4.79 17.35
C GLU A 203 -1.49 -3.71 18.34
N THR A 204 -1.90 -2.46 18.11
CA THR A 204 -1.67 -1.35 19.06
C THR A 204 -2.27 -1.64 20.43
N LEU A 205 -3.48 -2.22 20.48
CA LEU A 205 -4.15 -2.58 21.73
C LEU A 205 -3.46 -3.75 22.45
N LEU A 206 -2.82 -4.66 21.71
CA LEU A 206 -2.05 -5.76 22.29
C LEU A 206 -0.74 -5.26 22.90
N MET A 207 -0.03 -4.34 22.24
CA MET A 207 1.22 -3.76 22.77
C MET A 207 1.04 -2.84 23.98
N ARG A 208 -0.18 -2.39 24.28
CA ARG A 208 -0.47 -1.55 25.46
C ARG A 208 -0.84 -2.34 26.72
N LYS A 209 -1.03 -3.65 26.61
CA LYS A 209 -1.40 -4.54 27.73
C LYS A 209 -0.16 -5.24 28.28
#